data_AF-A0A954R7S8-F1
#
_entry.id   AF-A0A954R7S8-F1
#
_cell.length_a   1.000
_cell.length_b   1.000
_cell.length_c   1.000
_cell.angle_alpha   90.00
_cell.angle_beta   90.00
_cell.angle_gamma   90.00
#
_symmetry.space_group_name_H-M   'P 1'
#
loop_
_entity.id
_entity.type
_entity.pdbx_description
1 polymer ?
#
loop_
_entity_poly.entity_id
_entity_poly.type
_entity_poly.pdbx_seq_one_letter_code
_entity_poly.pdbx_strand_id
1 'polypeptide(L)'
;FASDNQGNYNPFNELNHLQSGKRYGFINKLENKEGFSPPFESPAINLPHPWTRSVNGLCFLNTPKTLQLDAPRFGPFEGHLIGCEMNGRFLVRMSLQKVGDTFQGAAYLFSHPPSEHEVLRSAVASESDNVARRSAVGSDLKPTSFEGPIVCEVSPNAEIYVGNLHDSGWGGGQNTGSIVRLTPTGELPLGIAEVRATANGFEIDFTHAIDSDKARDVSHYQLRSYQRISTPAYGGDDQDQRNEPIQSVNLSEDRRRVTLELKSLRAGFVYELNVAPLGADGTALFPSQAHYSMRSIPDKE
;
A
#
# COMPACT_ATOMS: atom_id res chain seq x y z
N PHE A 1 2.84 -3.60 -14.69
CA PHE A 1 2.31 -4.17 -13.44
C PHE A 1 0.80 -4.21 -13.54
N ALA A 2 0.16 -5.21 -12.93
CA ALA A 2 -1.29 -5.32 -12.87
C ALA A 2 -1.71 -5.79 -11.48
N SER A 3 -2.81 -5.25 -10.95
CA SER A 3 -3.44 -5.80 -9.77
C SER A 3 -4.29 -7.00 -10.17
N ASP A 4 -4.25 -8.06 -9.38
CA ASP A 4 -5.26 -9.12 -9.40
C ASP A 4 -6.15 -8.95 -8.17
N ASN A 5 -7.40 -8.59 -8.45
CA ASN A 5 -8.42 -8.31 -7.47
C ASN A 5 -9.53 -9.37 -7.60
N GLN A 6 -9.66 -10.18 -6.54
CA GLN A 6 -10.76 -11.13 -6.31
C GLN A 6 -11.16 -12.00 -7.51
N GLY A 7 -10.21 -12.81 -7.97
CA GLY A 7 -10.54 -14.15 -8.46
C GLY A 7 -10.92 -15.09 -7.31
N ASN A 8 -11.56 -16.22 -7.65
CA ASN A 8 -11.90 -17.28 -6.69
C ASN A 8 -10.70 -17.58 -5.77
N TYR A 9 -10.92 -17.56 -4.44
CA TYR A 9 -10.05 -18.22 -3.46
C TYR A 9 -8.69 -17.54 -3.17
N ASN A 10 -8.50 -16.25 -3.49
CA ASN A 10 -7.24 -15.53 -3.21
C ASN A 10 -7.24 -14.87 -1.80
N PRO A 11 -6.25 -15.17 -0.92
CA PRO A 11 -6.11 -14.55 0.40
C PRO A 11 -5.39 -13.18 0.38
N PHE A 12 -4.94 -12.74 -0.79
CA PHE A 12 -4.31 -11.44 -1.05
C PHE A 12 -4.96 -10.73 -2.25
N ASN A 13 -4.87 -9.40 -2.29
CA ASN A 13 -4.77 -8.71 -3.59
C ASN A 13 -3.31 -8.76 -4.03
N GLU A 14 -3.05 -9.03 -5.29
CA GLU A 14 -1.69 -9.20 -5.81
C GLU A 14 -1.29 -8.03 -6.70
N LEU A 15 -0.06 -7.51 -6.56
CA LEU A 15 0.57 -6.68 -7.57
C LEU A 15 1.55 -7.54 -8.37
N ASN A 16 1.19 -7.82 -9.62
CA ASN A 16 1.95 -8.70 -10.50
C ASN A 16 2.84 -7.91 -11.47
N HIS A 17 4.13 -8.28 -11.54
CA HIS A 17 5.03 -7.85 -12.61
C HIS A 17 4.85 -8.79 -13.80
N LEU A 18 3.95 -8.43 -14.72
CA LEU A 18 3.60 -9.27 -15.87
C LEU A 18 4.78 -9.44 -16.83
N GLN A 19 5.12 -10.70 -17.12
CA GLN A 19 6.17 -11.10 -18.06
C GLN A 19 5.61 -12.15 -19.02
N SER A 20 6.00 -12.07 -20.29
CA SER A 20 5.53 -13.01 -21.31
C SER A 20 5.92 -14.44 -20.97
N GLY A 21 4.99 -15.38 -21.15
CA GLY A 21 5.18 -16.81 -20.86
C GLY A 21 5.07 -17.21 -19.38
N LYS A 22 4.87 -16.25 -18.46
CA LYS A 22 4.68 -16.53 -17.03
C LYS A 22 3.19 -16.60 -16.66
N ARG A 23 2.90 -17.32 -15.56
CA ARG A 23 1.54 -17.53 -15.05
C ARG A 23 1.35 -16.88 -13.68
N TYR A 24 0.26 -16.15 -13.53
CA TYR A 24 -0.12 -15.42 -12.32
C TYR A 24 -1.50 -15.88 -11.85
N GLY A 25 -1.86 -15.59 -10.60
CA GLY A 25 -3.18 -15.85 -10.04
C GLY A 25 -3.58 -17.33 -9.93
N PHE A 26 -4.89 -17.57 -9.90
CA PHE A 26 -5.50 -18.89 -9.68
C PHE A 26 -5.66 -19.71 -10.97
N ILE A 27 -5.47 -21.04 -10.89
CA ILE A 27 -5.76 -21.96 -12.01
C ILE A 27 -7.24 -22.34 -11.95
N ASN A 28 -8.01 -21.92 -12.96
CA ASN A 28 -9.44 -22.21 -13.01
C ASN A 28 -9.69 -23.74 -13.10
N LYS A 29 -10.81 -24.22 -12.54
CA LYS A 29 -11.28 -25.61 -12.66
C LYS A 29 -11.28 -26.13 -14.11
N LEU A 30 -11.58 -25.28 -15.09
CA LEU A 30 -11.58 -25.66 -16.52
C LEU A 30 -10.17 -25.93 -17.07
N GLU A 31 -9.15 -25.30 -16.49
CA GLU A 31 -7.73 -25.48 -16.85
C GLU A 31 -7.06 -26.57 -16.01
N ASN A 32 -7.58 -26.83 -14.82
CA ASN A 32 -7.08 -27.84 -13.89
C ASN A 32 -7.35 -29.26 -14.42
N LYS A 33 -6.43 -29.74 -15.26
CA LYS A 33 -6.40 -31.10 -15.82
C LYS A 33 -5.39 -31.95 -15.06
N GLU A 34 -5.58 -33.27 -15.09
CA GLU A 34 -4.62 -34.20 -14.48
C GLU A 34 -3.20 -33.97 -15.04
N GLY A 35 -2.21 -33.83 -14.15
CA GLY A 35 -0.83 -33.52 -14.51
C GLY A 35 -0.54 -32.05 -14.89
N PHE A 36 -1.55 -31.17 -14.91
CA PHE A 36 -1.36 -29.75 -15.20
C PHE A 36 -0.89 -28.98 -13.96
N SER A 37 0.42 -28.82 -13.83
CA SER A 37 1.05 -28.05 -12.75
C SER A 37 2.05 -27.03 -13.32
N PRO A 38 1.56 -25.98 -14.01
CA PRO A 38 2.43 -24.97 -14.58
C PRO A 38 3.16 -24.18 -13.47
N PRO A 39 4.42 -23.76 -13.69
CA PRO A 39 5.13 -22.89 -12.76
C PRO A 39 4.30 -21.66 -12.41
N PHE A 40 4.22 -21.34 -11.12
CA PHE A 40 3.58 -20.13 -10.61
C PHE A 40 4.62 -19.02 -10.47
N GLU A 41 4.33 -17.85 -11.04
CA GLU A 41 5.11 -16.66 -10.78
C GLU A 41 4.52 -15.90 -9.60
N SER A 42 5.32 -15.73 -8.54
CA SER A 42 4.89 -14.98 -7.37
C SER A 42 4.68 -13.50 -7.68
N PRO A 43 3.70 -12.85 -7.03
CA PRO A 43 3.49 -11.41 -7.16
C PRO A 43 4.64 -10.61 -6.58
N ALA A 44 4.83 -9.40 -7.08
CA ALA A 44 5.80 -8.45 -6.53
C ALA A 44 5.39 -7.98 -5.13
N ILE A 45 4.10 -7.69 -4.94
CA ILE A 45 3.55 -7.30 -3.63
C ILE A 45 2.27 -8.08 -3.38
N ASN A 46 2.18 -8.69 -2.20
CA ASN A 46 0.98 -9.26 -1.61
C ASN A 46 0.33 -8.23 -0.67
N LEU A 47 -0.92 -7.88 -0.93
CA LEU A 47 -1.71 -6.95 -0.13
C LEU A 47 -2.70 -7.77 0.73
N PRO A 48 -2.43 -7.93 2.04
CA PRO A 48 -3.18 -8.85 2.90
C PRO A 48 -4.66 -8.49 3.04
N HIS A 49 -5.53 -9.50 3.06
CA HIS A 49 -6.84 -9.38 3.69
C HIS A 49 -6.68 -9.39 5.24
N PRO A 50 -7.62 -8.94 6.05
CA PRO A 50 -8.65 -7.97 5.70
C PRO A 50 -8.09 -6.53 5.58
N TRP A 51 -6.77 -6.31 5.69
CA TRP A 51 -6.15 -4.96 5.61
C TRP A 51 -6.58 -4.20 4.35
N THR A 52 -6.59 -4.89 3.21
CA THR A 52 -7.29 -4.48 2.00
C THR A 52 -8.33 -5.52 1.64
N ARG A 53 -9.32 -5.17 0.81
CA ARG A 53 -10.29 -6.14 0.27
C ARG A 53 -10.32 -6.14 -1.25
N SER A 54 -10.21 -4.98 -1.88
CA SER A 54 -10.39 -4.89 -3.33
C SER A 54 -9.55 -3.77 -3.91
N VAL A 55 -8.28 -4.06 -4.20
CA VAL A 55 -7.34 -3.07 -4.75
C VAL A 55 -7.40 -3.13 -6.27
N ASN A 56 -8.10 -2.15 -6.85
CA ASN A 56 -8.42 -2.04 -8.26
C ASN A 56 -7.34 -1.26 -9.01
N GLY A 57 -7.73 -0.20 -9.74
CA GLY A 57 -6.88 0.58 -10.62
C GLY A 57 -5.60 1.06 -9.94
N LEU A 58 -4.56 1.13 -10.76
CA LEU A 58 -3.20 1.45 -10.36
C LEU A 58 -2.69 2.62 -11.19
N CYS A 59 -2.00 3.57 -10.57
CA CYS A 59 -1.21 4.56 -11.30
C CYS A 59 0.15 4.76 -10.63
N PHE A 60 1.14 5.16 -11.42
CA PHE A 60 2.45 5.54 -10.92
C PHE A 60 2.46 7.02 -10.54
N LEU A 61 3.08 7.34 -9.41
CA LEU A 61 3.39 8.69 -8.98
C LEU A 61 4.64 9.19 -9.69
N ASN A 62 4.49 9.54 -10.95
CA ASN A 62 5.56 10.08 -11.77
C ASN A 62 5.26 11.54 -12.13
N THR A 63 6.18 12.43 -11.82
CA THR A 63 6.15 13.81 -12.25
C THR A 63 6.24 13.84 -13.79
N PRO A 64 5.21 14.38 -14.47
CA PRO A 64 5.23 14.47 -15.92
C PRO A 64 6.44 15.28 -16.39
N LYS A 65 7.19 14.74 -17.36
CA LYS A 65 8.39 15.38 -17.91
C LYS A 65 8.12 16.76 -18.52
N THR A 66 6.87 17.03 -18.89
CA THR A 66 6.43 18.33 -19.44
C THR A 66 6.47 19.47 -18.43
N LEU A 67 6.46 19.19 -17.12
CA LEU A 67 6.44 20.25 -16.09
C LEU A 67 7.81 20.88 -15.80
N GLN A 68 8.92 20.28 -16.24
CA GLN A 68 10.28 20.83 -16.10
C GLN A 68 10.56 21.45 -14.73
N LEU A 69 10.30 20.71 -13.65
CA LEU A 69 10.51 21.16 -12.27
C LEU A 69 11.94 20.86 -11.81
N ASP A 70 12.47 21.70 -10.90
CA ASP A 70 13.79 21.49 -10.29
C ASP A 70 13.86 20.25 -9.38
N ALA A 71 12.69 19.79 -8.90
CA ALA A 71 12.55 18.57 -8.11
C ALA A 71 11.24 17.84 -8.48
N PRO A 72 11.18 16.51 -8.30
CA PRO A 72 9.95 15.76 -8.53
C PRO A 72 8.80 16.23 -7.63
N ARG A 73 7.59 16.35 -8.21
CA ARG A 73 6.38 16.81 -7.53
C ARG A 73 5.95 15.90 -6.38
N PHE A 74 6.19 14.59 -6.50
CA PHE A 74 5.80 13.60 -5.50
C PHE A 74 6.86 13.38 -4.42
N GLY A 75 7.98 14.12 -4.46
CA GLY A 75 9.03 14.07 -3.44
C GLY A 75 9.53 12.64 -3.19
N PRO A 76 9.55 12.15 -1.94
CA PRO A 76 10.00 10.79 -1.62
C PRO A 76 9.06 9.69 -2.15
N PHE A 77 7.92 10.03 -2.75
CA PHE A 77 7.00 9.07 -3.35
C PHE A 77 7.12 8.98 -4.88
N GLU A 78 8.05 9.72 -5.48
CA GLU A 78 8.31 9.63 -6.92
C GLU A 78 8.66 8.20 -7.33
N GLY A 79 7.98 7.66 -8.34
CA GLY A 79 8.14 6.29 -8.81
C GLY A 79 7.35 5.22 -8.03
N HIS A 80 6.68 5.58 -6.93
CA HIS A 80 5.75 4.70 -6.22
C HIS A 80 4.45 4.51 -7.01
N LEU A 81 3.62 3.57 -6.58
CA LEU A 81 2.29 3.35 -7.12
C LEU A 81 1.21 3.73 -6.11
N ILE A 82 0.05 4.13 -6.60
CA ILE A 82 -1.20 4.14 -5.84
C ILE A 82 -2.11 3.05 -6.39
N GLY A 83 -2.82 2.36 -5.49
CA GLY A 83 -3.93 1.47 -5.79
C GLY A 83 -5.23 1.91 -5.13
N CYS A 84 -6.34 1.66 -5.81
CA CYS A 84 -7.67 2.04 -5.36
C CYS A 84 -8.33 0.91 -4.56
N GLU A 85 -8.39 1.03 -3.22
CA GLU A 85 -9.10 0.09 -2.37
C GLU A 85 -10.59 0.49 -2.34
N MET A 86 -11.42 -0.30 -3.03
CA MET A 86 -12.84 0.03 -3.24
C MET A 86 -13.70 -0.14 -1.98
N ASN A 87 -13.54 -1.25 -1.25
CA ASN A 87 -14.51 -1.65 -0.22
C ASN A 87 -14.33 -0.87 1.09
N GLY A 88 -13.08 -0.77 1.55
CA GLY A 88 -12.60 0.05 2.64
C GLY A 88 -12.49 1.53 2.28
N ARG A 89 -12.58 1.90 1.00
CA ARG A 89 -12.71 3.30 0.52
C ARG A 89 -11.51 4.18 0.83
N PHE A 90 -10.33 3.69 0.51
CA PHE A 90 -9.08 4.44 0.65
C PHE A 90 -8.11 4.12 -0.48
N LEU A 91 -7.03 4.88 -0.54
CA LEU A 91 -5.92 4.65 -1.45
C LEU A 91 -4.78 3.94 -0.71
N VAL A 92 -4.16 2.99 -1.39
CA VAL A 92 -2.97 2.26 -0.92
C VAL A 92 -1.77 2.76 -1.72
N ARG A 93 -0.67 3.07 -1.06
CA ARG A 93 0.62 3.36 -1.71
C ARG A 93 1.48 2.11 -1.74
N MET A 94 2.26 1.92 -2.80
CA MET A 94 3.21 0.81 -2.92
C MET A 94 4.57 1.30 -3.43
N SER A 95 5.66 0.83 -2.82
CA SER A 95 7.03 1.02 -3.31
C SER A 95 7.57 -0.28 -3.87
N LEU A 96 8.40 -0.19 -4.92
CA LEU A 96 9.00 -1.34 -5.58
C LEU A 96 10.52 -1.34 -5.35
N GLN A 97 11.04 -2.50 -4.96
CA GLN A 97 12.46 -2.79 -4.86
C GLN A 97 12.82 -3.90 -5.84
N LYS A 98 13.79 -3.62 -6.72
CA LYS A 98 14.38 -4.65 -7.57
C LYS A 98 15.45 -5.41 -6.77
N VAL A 99 15.36 -6.73 -6.73
CA VAL A 99 16.33 -7.63 -6.09
C VAL A 99 16.70 -8.72 -7.08
N GLY A 100 17.94 -8.70 -7.58
CA GLY A 100 18.34 -9.51 -8.73
C GLY A 100 17.41 -9.27 -9.93
N ASP A 101 16.80 -10.35 -10.44
CA ASP A 101 15.87 -10.31 -11.58
C ASP A 101 14.40 -10.14 -11.20
N THR A 102 14.09 -10.03 -9.92
CA THR A 102 12.72 -9.92 -9.42
C THR A 102 12.39 -8.52 -8.89
N PHE A 103 11.11 -8.18 -8.92
CA PHE A 103 10.56 -7.06 -8.16
C PHE A 103 9.86 -7.59 -6.92
N GLN A 104 10.09 -6.92 -5.81
CA GLN A 104 9.38 -7.09 -4.54
C GLN A 104 9.12 -5.70 -3.93
N GLY A 105 8.51 -5.58 -2.75
CA GLY A 105 8.30 -4.24 -2.18
C GLY A 105 7.28 -4.17 -1.06
N ALA A 106 6.91 -2.95 -0.67
CA ALA A 106 6.02 -2.71 0.44
C ALA A 106 4.78 -1.91 0.05
N ALA A 107 3.72 -2.13 0.83
CA ALA A 107 2.47 -1.39 0.75
C ALA A 107 2.20 -0.61 2.04
N TYR A 108 1.53 0.53 1.90
CA TYR A 108 1.21 1.49 2.95
C TYR A 108 -0.17 2.10 2.69
N LEU A 109 -0.80 2.67 3.72
CA LEU A 109 -1.91 3.58 3.48
C LEU A 109 -1.40 4.85 2.77
N PHE A 110 -2.11 5.30 1.74
CA PHE A 110 -1.90 6.61 1.13
C PHE A 110 -2.91 7.64 1.66
N SER A 111 -4.14 7.21 1.89
CA SER A 111 -5.19 8.01 2.51
C SER A 111 -5.77 7.29 3.72
N HIS A 112 -6.37 8.04 4.64
CA HIS A 112 -7.07 7.45 5.76
C HIS A 112 -8.29 6.66 5.27
N PRO A 113 -8.54 5.46 5.80
CA PRO A 113 -9.86 4.85 5.76
C PRO A 113 -10.90 5.78 6.41
N PRO A 114 -12.17 5.73 5.97
CA PRO A 114 -13.23 6.50 6.60
C PRO A 114 -13.37 6.11 8.08
N SER A 115 -13.68 7.09 8.92
CA SER A 115 -14.03 6.81 10.33
C SER A 115 -15.37 6.06 10.41
N GLU A 116 -15.60 5.30 11.50
CA GLU A 116 -16.87 4.59 11.71
C GLU A 116 -18.10 5.50 11.60
N HIS A 117 -17.99 6.75 12.09
CA HIS A 117 -19.03 7.76 11.98
C HIS A 117 -19.31 8.19 10.53
N GLU A 118 -18.31 8.23 9.67
CA GLU A 118 -18.48 8.56 8.24
C GLU A 118 -19.10 7.41 7.46
N VAL A 119 -18.74 6.16 7.80
CA VAL A 119 -19.38 4.96 7.24
C VAL A 119 -20.87 5.00 7.53
N LEU A 120 -21.26 5.24 8.79
CA LEU A 120 -22.65 5.36 9.20
C LEU A 120 -23.36 6.51 8.47
N ARG A 121 -22.78 7.73 8.44
CA ARG A 121 -23.37 8.88 7.72
C ARG A 121 -23.59 8.61 6.24
N SER A 122 -22.65 7.95 5.56
CA SER A 122 -22.80 7.58 4.14
C SER A 122 -23.95 6.60 3.91
N ALA A 123 -24.27 5.76 4.90
CA ALA A 123 -25.40 4.83 4.83
C ALA A 123 -26.77 5.49 5.09
N VAL A 124 -26.80 6.72 5.65
CA VAL A 124 -28.06 7.44 5.98
C VAL A 124 -28.33 8.68 5.11
N ALA A 125 -27.37 9.15 4.31
CA ALA A 125 -27.55 10.35 3.49
C ALA A 125 -28.41 10.06 2.24
N SER A 126 -29.63 10.62 2.20
CA SER A 126 -30.54 10.61 1.04
C SER A 126 -30.24 11.75 0.04
N GLU A 127 -30.72 11.59 -1.19
CA GLU A 127 -30.44 12.27 -2.48
C GLU A 127 -30.35 13.81 -2.57
N SER A 128 -30.48 14.62 -1.52
CA SER A 128 -30.56 16.09 -1.66
C SER A 128 -29.24 16.86 -1.57
N ASP A 129 -28.13 16.24 -1.15
CA ASP A 129 -26.94 16.99 -0.69
C ASP A 129 -25.82 17.14 -1.76
N ASN A 130 -26.14 16.93 -3.04
CA ASN A 130 -25.15 16.86 -4.12
C ASN A 130 -24.68 18.22 -4.69
N VAL A 131 -24.71 19.30 -3.89
CA VAL A 131 -24.24 20.62 -4.30
C VAL A 131 -22.81 20.88 -3.78
N ALA A 132 -21.85 20.71 -4.69
CA ALA A 132 -20.52 21.34 -4.71
C ALA A 132 -19.67 21.23 -3.43
N ARG A 133 -18.96 20.10 -3.24
CA ARG A 133 -17.81 20.02 -2.33
C ARG A 133 -16.56 20.64 -2.97
N ARG A 134 -16.43 21.97 -2.91
CA ARG A 134 -15.14 22.66 -3.05
C ARG A 134 -14.44 22.65 -1.68
N SER A 135 -13.48 21.75 -1.45
CA SER A 135 -12.62 21.85 -0.26
C SER A 135 -11.40 22.73 -0.59
N ALA A 136 -11.36 23.91 0.04
CA ALA A 136 -10.21 24.79 0.08
C ALA A 136 -9.18 24.31 1.13
N VAL A 137 -7.94 24.73 0.88
CA VAL A 137 -6.65 24.46 1.54
C VAL A 137 -6.62 24.80 3.03
N GLY A 138 -5.83 24.05 3.82
CA GLY A 138 -5.25 24.52 5.09
C GLY A 138 -5.38 23.56 6.28
N SER A 139 -4.25 22.98 6.70
CA SER A 139 -3.88 22.47 8.04
C SER A 139 -4.70 21.41 8.78
N ASP A 140 -5.84 20.92 8.30
CA ASP A 140 -6.49 19.73 8.87
C ASP A 140 -6.99 18.85 7.73
N LEU A 141 -6.29 17.74 7.46
CA LEU A 141 -6.76 16.69 6.55
C LEU A 141 -8.07 16.10 7.11
N LYS A 142 -9.21 16.73 6.82
CA LYS A 142 -10.52 16.07 6.94
C LYS A 142 -10.44 14.79 6.10
N PRO A 143 -10.91 13.63 6.59
CA PRO A 143 -10.86 12.40 5.81
C PRO A 143 -11.59 12.65 4.49
N THR A 144 -10.87 12.58 3.38
CA THR A 144 -11.50 12.49 2.08
C THR A 144 -12.07 11.09 2.02
N SER A 145 -13.32 10.92 2.50
CA SER A 145 -14.01 9.66 2.33
C SER A 145 -14.23 9.47 0.84
N PHE A 146 -13.43 8.58 0.24
CA PHE A 146 -13.70 8.10 -1.10
C PHE A 146 -15.04 7.34 -1.06
N GLU A 147 -15.79 7.36 -2.15
CA GLU A 147 -17.09 6.66 -2.21
C GLU A 147 -16.92 5.17 -2.52
N GLY A 148 -15.77 4.83 -3.11
CA GLY A 148 -15.37 3.50 -3.54
C GLY A 148 -14.41 3.66 -4.72
N PRO A 149 -13.13 3.97 -4.47
CA PRO A 149 -12.19 4.28 -5.54
C PRO A 149 -11.96 3.01 -6.38
N ILE A 150 -12.00 3.15 -7.70
CA ILE A 150 -11.82 2.04 -8.65
C ILE A 150 -10.70 2.30 -9.64
N VAL A 151 -10.46 3.56 -10.01
CA VAL A 151 -9.43 3.95 -10.97
C VAL A 151 -8.72 5.21 -10.50
N CYS A 152 -7.44 5.31 -10.79
CA CYS A 152 -6.66 6.52 -10.55
C CYS A 152 -5.71 6.78 -11.71
N GLU A 153 -5.33 8.04 -11.90
CA GLU A 153 -4.38 8.48 -12.93
C GLU A 153 -3.68 9.77 -12.51
N VAL A 154 -2.42 9.95 -12.91
CA VAL A 154 -1.69 11.21 -12.72
C VAL A 154 -1.87 12.10 -13.95
N SER A 155 -2.38 13.32 -13.75
CA SER A 155 -2.59 14.30 -14.82
C SER A 155 -1.26 14.89 -15.32
N PRO A 156 -1.24 15.54 -16.50
CA PRO A 156 -0.07 16.29 -16.98
C PRO A 156 0.41 17.41 -16.05
N ASN A 157 -0.44 17.85 -15.10
CA ASN A 157 -0.10 18.84 -14.07
C ASN A 157 0.33 18.21 -12.74
N ALA A 158 0.61 16.90 -12.73
CA ALA A 158 0.96 16.12 -11.54
C ALA A 158 -0.12 16.17 -10.45
N GLU A 159 -1.39 16.26 -10.84
CA GLU A 159 -2.53 16.04 -9.93
C GLU A 159 -2.96 14.58 -10.03
N ILE A 160 -3.48 14.00 -8.96
CA ILE A 160 -4.01 12.62 -8.97
C ILE A 160 -5.52 12.71 -9.11
N TYR A 161 -6.06 12.11 -10.16
CA TYR A 161 -7.51 11.96 -10.33
C TYR A 161 -7.92 10.55 -9.92
N VAL A 162 -9.03 10.44 -9.19
CA VAL A 162 -9.58 9.17 -8.71
C VAL A 162 -11.04 9.09 -9.10
N GLY A 163 -11.38 8.07 -9.89
CA GLY A 163 -12.76 7.71 -10.19
C GLY A 163 -13.30 6.79 -9.11
N ASN A 164 -14.45 7.16 -8.55
CA ASN A 164 -15.13 6.43 -7.49
C ASN A 164 -16.47 5.90 -7.96
N LEU A 165 -16.91 4.82 -7.32
CA LEU A 165 -18.20 4.19 -7.53
C LEU A 165 -18.72 3.68 -6.18
N HIS A 166 -19.93 4.08 -5.81
CA HIS A 166 -20.61 3.60 -4.61
C HIS A 166 -21.67 2.55 -4.96
N ASP A 167 -22.52 2.88 -5.94
CA ASP A 167 -23.49 1.97 -6.53
C ASP A 167 -23.19 1.88 -8.03
N SER A 168 -23.05 0.65 -8.48
CA SER A 168 -22.58 0.29 -9.82
C SER A 168 -23.73 0.01 -10.78
N GLY A 169 -24.96 0.13 -10.30
CA GLY A 169 -26.18 -0.08 -11.08
C GLY A 169 -26.33 -1.50 -11.65
N TRP A 170 -25.48 -2.46 -11.28
CA TRP A 170 -25.60 -3.85 -11.74
C TRP A 170 -26.98 -4.40 -11.36
N GLY A 171 -27.72 -4.90 -12.34
CA GLY A 171 -29.10 -5.35 -12.14
C GLY A 171 -30.16 -4.24 -12.18
N GLY A 172 -29.81 -3.03 -12.64
CA GLY A 172 -30.75 -1.91 -12.83
C GLY A 172 -30.80 -0.91 -11.67
N GLY A 173 -29.79 -0.91 -10.79
CA GLY A 173 -29.63 0.08 -9.72
C GLY A 173 -29.16 1.45 -10.23
N GLN A 174 -28.94 2.39 -9.31
CA GLN A 174 -28.43 3.72 -9.67
C GLN A 174 -26.93 3.65 -9.95
N ASN A 175 -26.46 4.44 -10.92
CA ASN A 175 -25.02 4.59 -11.19
C ASN A 175 -24.52 5.82 -10.44
N THR A 176 -24.00 5.63 -9.23
CA THR A 176 -23.56 6.73 -8.36
C THR A 176 -22.05 6.67 -8.17
N GLY A 177 -21.38 7.75 -8.54
CA GLY A 177 -19.94 7.88 -8.39
C GLY A 177 -19.47 9.33 -8.49
N SER A 178 -18.20 9.54 -8.19
CA SER A 178 -17.57 10.86 -8.17
C SER A 178 -16.15 10.80 -8.70
N ILE A 179 -15.68 11.94 -9.20
CA ILE A 179 -14.27 12.14 -9.54
C ILE A 179 -13.66 13.04 -8.48
N VAL A 180 -12.66 12.52 -7.78
CA VAL A 180 -11.88 13.27 -6.79
C VAL A 180 -10.56 13.67 -7.42
N ARG A 181 -10.14 14.91 -7.17
CA ARG A 181 -8.83 15.43 -7.57
C ARG A 181 -8.00 15.70 -6.32
N LEU A 182 -6.81 15.12 -6.25
CA LEU A 182 -5.81 15.38 -5.22
C LEU A 182 -4.68 16.20 -5.84
N THR A 183 -4.37 17.34 -5.23
CA THR A 183 -3.28 18.22 -5.68
C THR A 183 -2.13 18.10 -4.70
N PRO A 184 -0.94 17.62 -5.12
CA PRO A 184 0.22 17.58 -4.24
C PRO A 184 0.61 18.99 -3.80
N THR A 185 0.71 19.19 -2.49
CA THR A 185 1.07 20.47 -1.85
C THR A 185 2.57 20.61 -1.62
N GLY A 186 3.31 19.50 -1.61
CA GLY A 186 4.72 19.46 -1.22
C GLY A 186 4.95 19.26 0.28
N GLU A 187 3.91 19.42 1.09
CA GLU A 187 3.94 19.14 2.53
C GLU A 187 3.34 17.76 2.79
N LEU A 188 4.14 16.86 3.37
CA LEU A 188 3.71 15.51 3.74
C LEU A 188 3.48 15.44 5.25
N PRO A 189 2.56 14.58 5.75
CA PRO A 189 2.56 14.25 7.16
C PRO A 189 3.87 13.55 7.54
N LEU A 190 4.25 13.65 8.81
CA LEU A 190 5.31 12.80 9.35
C LEU A 190 4.85 11.33 9.27
N GLY A 191 5.62 10.48 8.61
CA GLY A 191 5.28 9.06 8.47
C GLY A 191 6.30 8.28 7.66
N ILE A 192 6.02 6.98 7.49
CA ILE A 192 6.88 6.09 6.70
C ILE A 192 6.84 6.52 5.24
N ALA A 193 8.01 6.83 4.70
CA ALA A 193 8.21 7.16 3.31
C ALA A 193 8.48 5.92 2.44
N GLU A 194 9.42 5.07 2.85
CA GLU A 194 9.73 3.83 2.15
C GLU A 194 10.26 2.78 3.12
N VAL A 195 10.03 1.50 2.82
CA VAL A 195 10.58 0.36 3.51
C VAL A 195 11.24 -0.52 2.47
N ARG A 196 12.52 -0.80 2.67
CA ARG A 196 13.34 -1.63 1.79
C ARG A 196 13.94 -2.77 2.58
N ALA A 197 13.99 -3.95 2.01
CA ALA A 197 14.76 -5.04 2.59
C ALA A 197 16.25 -4.78 2.37
N THR A 198 17.05 -5.18 3.34
CA THR A 198 18.51 -5.33 3.22
C THR A 198 18.86 -6.82 3.37
N ALA A 199 20.14 -7.16 3.22
CA ALA A 199 20.59 -8.54 3.43
C ALA A 199 20.36 -9.07 4.85
N ASN A 200 20.26 -8.18 5.85
CA ASN A 200 20.16 -8.54 7.26
C ASN A 200 18.90 -7.97 7.94
N GLY A 201 18.06 -7.22 7.23
CA GLY A 201 16.84 -6.67 7.82
C GLY A 201 16.13 -5.67 6.93
N PHE A 202 15.83 -4.49 7.47
CA PHE A 202 15.03 -3.46 6.79
C PHE A 202 15.59 -2.06 6.99
N GLU A 203 15.54 -1.25 5.94
CA GLU A 203 15.64 0.20 6.02
C GLU A 203 14.24 0.82 5.97
N ILE A 204 14.00 1.81 6.82
CA ILE A 204 12.76 2.57 6.92
C ILE A 204 13.11 4.04 6.75
N ASP A 205 12.71 4.62 5.64
CA ASP A 205 12.80 6.06 5.39
C ASP A 205 11.54 6.76 5.89
N PHE A 206 11.69 7.97 6.42
CA PHE A 206 10.62 8.82 6.93
C PHE A 206 10.54 10.13 6.15
N THR A 207 9.34 10.69 6.03
CA THR A 207 9.11 11.96 5.31
C THR A 207 9.79 13.16 6.00
N HIS A 208 9.99 13.08 7.32
CA HIS A 208 10.58 14.11 8.15
C HIS A 208 11.54 13.51 9.17
N ALA A 209 12.36 14.37 9.78
CA ALA A 209 13.22 13.96 10.90
C ALA A 209 12.37 13.50 12.09
N ILE A 210 12.75 12.39 12.70
CA ILE A 210 12.07 11.79 13.85
C ILE A 210 12.79 12.08 15.17
N ASP A 211 12.08 11.83 16.27
CA ASP A 211 12.63 11.88 17.62
C ASP A 211 13.75 10.85 17.80
N SER A 212 14.91 11.32 18.24
CA SER A 212 16.13 10.53 18.22
C SER A 212 16.20 9.46 19.30
N ASP A 213 15.53 9.69 20.43
CA ASP A 213 15.58 8.79 21.58
C ASP A 213 14.55 7.68 21.37
N LYS A 214 13.32 8.04 20.97
CA LYS A 214 12.28 7.07 20.60
C LYS A 214 12.71 6.21 19.43
N ALA A 215 13.33 6.81 18.41
CA ALA A 215 13.72 6.06 17.22
C ALA A 215 14.83 5.04 17.46
N ARG A 216 15.63 5.16 18.54
CA ARG A 216 16.66 4.19 18.91
C ARG A 216 16.16 3.09 19.84
N ASP A 217 14.96 3.22 20.38
CA ASP A 217 14.36 2.20 21.22
C ASP A 217 13.65 1.15 20.33
N VAL A 218 14.14 -0.09 20.41
CA VAL A 218 13.58 -1.26 19.71
C VAL A 218 12.09 -1.46 20.02
N SER A 219 11.63 -1.06 21.21
CA SER A 219 10.23 -1.23 21.63
C SER A 219 9.23 -0.46 20.76
N HIS A 220 9.69 0.56 20.03
CA HIS A 220 8.87 1.35 19.10
C HIS A 220 8.64 0.66 17.74
N TYR A 221 9.23 -0.52 17.53
CA TYR A 221 9.11 -1.26 16.28
C TYR A 221 8.58 -2.67 16.56
N GLN A 222 7.51 -3.03 15.86
CA GLN A 222 6.96 -4.37 15.92
C GLN A 222 6.93 -4.95 14.51
N LEU A 223 7.52 -6.14 14.37
CA LEU A 223 7.65 -6.81 13.08
C LEU A 223 7.15 -8.24 13.22
N ARG A 224 6.22 -8.62 12.34
CA ARG A 224 5.67 -9.97 12.25
C ARG A 224 5.78 -10.44 10.81
N SER A 225 6.13 -11.70 10.57
CA SER A 225 6.09 -12.28 9.23
C SER A 225 5.13 -13.46 9.16
N TYR A 226 4.50 -13.64 8.01
CA TYR A 226 3.53 -14.70 7.76
C TYR A 226 3.43 -15.03 6.27
N GLN A 227 2.80 -16.16 5.98
CA GLN A 227 2.35 -16.56 4.65
C GLN A 227 0.83 -16.63 4.62
N ARG A 228 0.26 -16.56 3.42
CA ARG A 228 -1.08 -17.10 3.19
C ARG A 228 -1.08 -17.94 1.95
N ILE A 229 -1.80 -19.04 2.06
CA ILE A 229 -1.94 -20.02 1.00
C ILE A 229 -3.34 -19.86 0.45
N SER A 230 -3.48 -19.86 -0.88
CA SER A 230 -4.79 -19.89 -1.51
C SER A 230 -5.51 -21.17 -1.09
N THR A 231 -6.68 -21.00 -0.48
CA THR A 231 -7.57 -22.09 -0.10
C THR A 231 -8.95 -21.83 -0.69
N PRO A 232 -9.79 -22.85 -0.92
CA PRO A 232 -11.18 -22.66 -1.30
C PRO A 232 -12.00 -21.76 -0.34
N ALA A 233 -11.50 -21.46 0.86
CA ALA A 233 -12.07 -20.43 1.72
C ALA A 233 -11.49 -19.06 1.38
N TYR A 234 -12.39 -18.11 1.09
CA TYR A 234 -12.01 -16.74 0.77
C TYR A 234 -11.30 -16.05 1.95
N GLY A 235 -10.18 -15.37 1.69
CA GLY A 235 -9.47 -14.59 2.71
C GLY A 235 -8.68 -15.40 3.74
N GLY A 236 -8.28 -16.64 3.42
CA GLY A 236 -7.66 -17.61 4.34
C GLY A 236 -6.63 -17.07 5.34
N ASP A 237 -6.54 -17.74 6.49
CA ASP A 237 -5.80 -17.28 7.67
C ASP A 237 -4.29 -17.14 7.45
N ASP A 238 -3.68 -16.25 8.23
CA ASP A 238 -2.22 -16.12 8.37
C ASP A 238 -1.60 -17.44 8.86
N GLN A 239 -0.73 -18.02 8.04
CA GLN A 239 0.03 -19.23 8.32
C GLN A 239 1.50 -18.91 8.65
N ASP A 240 2.17 -19.82 9.37
CA ASP A 240 3.58 -19.73 9.74
C ASP A 240 3.99 -18.34 10.29
N GLN A 241 3.16 -17.85 11.22
CA GLN A 241 3.35 -16.55 11.84
C GLN A 241 4.57 -16.55 12.75
N ARG A 242 5.39 -15.51 12.66
CA ARG A 242 6.54 -15.30 13.55
C ARG A 242 6.66 -13.83 13.92
N ASN A 243 6.73 -13.54 15.22
CA ASN A 243 7.23 -12.26 15.69
C ASN A 243 8.74 -12.22 15.45
N GLU A 244 9.19 -11.26 14.67
CA GLU A 244 10.57 -11.16 14.20
C GLU A 244 11.42 -10.41 15.22
N PRO A 245 12.41 -11.06 15.86
CA PRO A 245 13.26 -10.39 16.83
C PRO A 245 14.18 -9.37 16.13
N ILE A 246 14.00 -8.09 16.48
CA ILE A 246 14.88 -7.00 16.07
C ILE A 246 16.10 -7.01 16.98
N GLN A 247 17.29 -7.16 16.41
CA GLN A 247 18.55 -7.24 17.13
C GLN A 247 19.13 -5.87 17.45
N SER A 248 19.02 -4.94 16.49
CA SER A 248 19.49 -3.57 16.66
C SER A 248 18.72 -2.59 15.79
N VAL A 249 18.75 -1.33 16.20
CA VAL A 249 18.15 -0.20 15.52
C VAL A 249 19.22 0.87 15.37
N ASN A 250 19.48 1.28 14.13
CA ASN A 250 20.43 2.34 13.82
C ASN A 250 19.71 3.52 13.18
N LEU A 251 19.85 4.71 13.75
CA LEU A 251 19.28 5.95 13.24
C LEU A 251 20.33 6.72 12.43
N SER A 252 19.98 7.17 11.23
CA SER A 252 20.82 8.04 10.41
C SER A 252 21.07 9.40 11.06
N GLU A 253 22.14 10.09 10.64
CA GLU A 253 22.51 11.41 11.17
C GLU A 253 21.42 12.46 10.96
N ASP A 254 20.75 12.45 9.80
CA ASP A 254 19.65 13.35 9.46
C ASP A 254 18.33 13.01 10.16
N ARG A 255 18.30 11.88 10.90
CA ARG A 255 17.15 11.32 11.60
C ARG A 255 15.97 11.02 10.68
N ARG A 256 16.22 10.71 9.40
CA ARG A 256 15.17 10.36 8.43
C ARG A 256 15.19 8.90 8.02
N ARG A 257 16.17 8.11 8.49
CA ARG A 257 16.26 6.68 8.20
C ARG A 257 16.55 5.88 9.45
N VAL A 258 15.82 4.77 9.59
CA VAL A 258 16.09 3.74 10.58
C VAL A 258 16.48 2.45 9.88
N THR A 259 17.56 1.82 10.30
CA THR A 259 17.95 0.47 9.88
C THR A 259 17.68 -0.50 11.00
N LEU A 260 16.83 -1.49 10.74
CA LEU A 260 16.52 -2.60 11.63
C LEU A 260 17.35 -3.81 11.21
N GLU A 261 18.15 -4.36 12.13
CA GLU A 261 18.80 -5.65 11.91
C GLU A 261 17.99 -6.77 12.56
N LEU A 262 17.81 -7.87 11.83
CA LEU A 262 17.08 -9.03 12.27
C LEU A 262 18.03 -10.23 12.36
N LYS A 263 17.68 -11.17 13.23
CA LYS A 263 18.42 -12.43 13.36
C LYS A 263 18.44 -13.24 12.05
N SER A 264 17.33 -13.23 11.31
CA SER A 264 17.17 -13.97 10.06
C SER A 264 15.98 -13.45 9.27
N LEU A 265 16.09 -13.46 7.95
CA LEU A 265 14.99 -13.18 7.02
C LEU A 265 14.45 -14.48 6.41
N ARG A 266 13.19 -14.45 5.97
CA ARG A 266 12.49 -15.55 5.30
C ARG A 266 11.98 -15.05 3.94
N ALA A 267 12.54 -15.58 2.87
CA ALA A 267 11.98 -15.40 1.53
C ALA A 267 10.64 -16.14 1.41
N GLY A 268 9.73 -15.59 0.61
CA GLY A 268 8.36 -16.08 0.43
C GLY A 268 7.37 -15.62 1.51
N PHE A 269 7.72 -14.64 2.35
CA PHE A 269 6.87 -14.15 3.44
C PHE A 269 6.47 -12.69 3.23
N VAL A 270 5.32 -12.31 3.80
CA VAL A 270 4.94 -10.91 4.03
C VAL A 270 5.41 -10.53 5.42
N TYR A 271 6.08 -9.40 5.53
CA TYR A 271 6.49 -8.76 6.77
C TYR A 271 5.57 -7.57 7.06
N GLU A 272 4.83 -7.65 8.15
CA GLU A 272 4.03 -6.56 8.69
C GLU A 272 4.86 -5.79 9.72
N LEU A 273 5.18 -4.55 9.39
CA LEU A 273 5.88 -3.60 10.24
C LEU A 273 4.88 -2.60 10.82
N ASN A 274 4.87 -2.45 12.13
CA ASN A 274 4.17 -1.39 12.84
C ASN A 274 5.17 -0.52 13.60
N VAL A 275 5.08 0.80 13.44
CA VAL A 275 5.97 1.78 14.09
C VAL A 275 5.13 2.64 15.03
N ALA A 276 5.54 2.70 16.30
CA ALA A 276 4.93 3.58 17.29
C ALA A 276 5.17 5.07 16.96
N PRO A 277 4.46 6.02 17.57
CA PRO A 277 4.69 7.44 17.32
C PRO A 277 6.15 7.87 17.59
N LEU A 278 6.81 8.42 16.57
CA LEU A 278 8.20 8.90 16.63
C LEU A 278 8.32 10.42 16.43
N GLY A 279 7.22 11.18 16.43
CA GLY A 279 7.29 12.64 16.45
C GLY A 279 7.88 13.16 17.75
N ALA A 280 8.62 14.28 17.68
CA ALA A 280 9.21 14.93 18.86
C ALA A 280 8.16 15.16 19.97
N ASP A 281 7.01 15.74 19.59
CA ASP A 281 5.90 16.04 20.50
C ASP A 281 4.91 14.87 20.67
N GLY A 282 5.32 13.65 20.32
CA GLY A 282 4.44 12.48 20.30
C GLY A 282 3.50 12.43 19.10
N THR A 283 3.72 13.29 18.10
CA THR A 283 2.99 13.27 16.83
C THR A 283 2.97 11.86 16.23
N ALA A 284 1.76 11.39 15.90
CA ALA A 284 1.57 10.10 15.26
C ALA A 284 2.13 10.09 13.84
N LEU A 285 2.55 8.90 13.40
CA LEU A 285 3.01 8.68 12.04
C LEU A 285 1.81 8.40 11.12
N PHE A 286 1.82 8.96 9.91
CA PHE A 286 0.93 8.53 8.84
C PHE A 286 1.68 8.41 7.49
N PRO A 287 1.76 7.21 6.90
CA PRO A 287 1.40 5.91 7.48
C PRO A 287 2.38 5.48 8.60
N SER A 288 1.89 4.71 9.57
CA SER A 288 2.69 4.08 10.65
C SER A 288 2.93 2.58 10.44
N GLN A 289 2.28 1.99 9.43
CA GLN A 289 2.31 0.57 9.12
C GLN A 289 2.78 0.34 7.68
N ALA A 290 3.50 -0.76 7.47
CA ALA A 290 3.89 -1.24 6.15
C ALA A 290 3.75 -2.77 6.04
N HIS A 291 3.40 -3.25 4.85
CA HIS A 291 3.40 -4.67 4.51
C HIS A 291 4.41 -4.95 3.40
N TYR A 292 5.56 -5.53 3.73
CA TYR A 292 6.64 -5.82 2.80
C TYR A 292 6.59 -7.27 2.33
N SER A 293 6.53 -7.49 1.01
CA SER A 293 6.61 -8.83 0.41
C SER A 293 8.07 -9.18 0.10
N MET A 294 8.61 -10.19 0.79
CA MET A 294 9.98 -10.66 0.58
C MET A 294 9.97 -11.84 -0.40
N ARG A 295 10.29 -11.63 -1.67
CA ARG A 295 10.44 -12.73 -2.63
C ARG A 295 11.83 -13.35 -2.57
N SER A 296 12.83 -12.51 -2.39
CA SER A 296 14.24 -12.89 -2.29
C SER A 296 14.91 -11.98 -1.28
N ILE A 297 15.83 -12.55 -0.49
CA ILE A 297 16.64 -11.76 0.44
C ILE A 297 17.71 -11.05 -0.40
N PRO A 298 17.86 -9.72 -0.27
CA PRO A 298 18.93 -9.00 -0.95
C PRO A 298 20.31 -9.55 -0.62
N ASP A 299 21.22 -9.52 -1.59
CA ASP A 299 22.62 -9.88 -1.36
C ASP A 299 23.28 -8.88 -0.42
N LYS A 300 24.32 -9.33 0.29
CA LYS A 300 25.20 -8.41 1.02
C LYS A 300 25.96 -7.58 0.00
N GLU A 301 25.80 -6.26 0.06
CA GLU A 301 26.66 -5.32 -0.68
C GLU A 301 28.13 -5.46 -0.28
#